data_AF-A0A3B8K2G1-F1
#
_entry.id   AF-A0A3B8K2G1-F1
#
_cell.length_a   1.000
_cell.length_b   1.000
_cell.length_c   1.000
_cell.angle_alpha   90.00
_cell.angle_beta   90.00
_cell.angle_gamma   90.00
#
_symmetry.space_group_name_H-M   'P 1'
#
loop_
_entity.id
_entity.type
_entity.pdbx_description
1 polymer ?
#
loop_
_entity_poly.entity_id
_entity_poly.type
_entity_poly.pdbx_seq_one_letter_code
_entity_poly.pdbx_strand_id
1 'polypeptide(L)'
;MKRAQLSISYFFIVIMSSVFGVSTAVGQSSTFTSSISSKSVEWATTGHMTIEGKLEAGIHPQEYGLNVEYLDINANNSYVYALLTLVSHVQRGSISQGQMKWLYERAIASAVPRNYIEEFMAFDHRKADLEEYMISSGGDSIARVLLYDTAQMIAYGDRYDRRRRSSNSYRKVYSDAARILGVSPGVSRSIVTIVKQEVKLLDTKTRVFWGETPYTPPPENHTQN
;
A
#
# COMPACT_ATOMS: atom_id res chain seq x y z
N MET A 1 -13.10 -38.70 5.06
CA MET A 1 -12.51 -37.45 5.61
C MET A 1 -11.92 -36.66 4.45
N LYS A 2 -12.64 -35.67 3.92
CA LYS A 2 -12.14 -34.78 2.85
C LYS A 2 -11.44 -33.59 3.50
N ARG A 3 -10.16 -33.39 3.21
CA ARG A 3 -9.41 -32.18 3.59
C ARG A 3 -9.95 -31.01 2.77
N ALA A 4 -10.57 -30.03 3.42
CA ALA A 4 -10.91 -28.76 2.80
C ALA A 4 -9.60 -27.97 2.57
N GLN A 5 -9.29 -27.67 1.31
CA GLN A 5 -8.33 -26.63 0.96
C GLN A 5 -8.92 -25.31 1.42
N LEU A 6 -8.34 -24.70 2.47
CA LEU A 6 -8.62 -23.31 2.80
C LEU A 6 -7.96 -22.44 1.72
N SER A 7 -8.79 -21.84 0.88
CA SER A 7 -8.41 -20.72 0.03
C SER A 7 -8.22 -19.50 0.92
N ILE A 8 -7.05 -18.89 0.88
CA ILE A 8 -6.64 -17.76 1.71
C ILE A 8 -6.47 -16.56 0.77
N SER A 9 -7.08 -15.42 1.07
CA SER A 9 -7.23 -14.29 0.15
C SER A 9 -6.83 -12.95 0.78
N TYR A 10 -5.84 -12.23 0.21
CA TYR A 10 -5.36 -10.94 0.75
C TYR A 10 -4.77 -9.97 -0.30
N PHE A 11 -5.43 -8.84 -0.58
CA PHE A 11 -5.07 -7.83 -1.58
C PHE A 11 -4.21 -6.68 -1.13
N PHE A 12 -4.24 -6.32 0.15
CA PHE A 12 -3.37 -5.24 0.64
C PHE A 12 -1.92 -5.68 0.85
N ILE A 13 -1.62 -6.94 0.50
CA ILE A 13 -0.35 -7.61 0.76
C ILE A 13 0.66 -7.55 -0.41
N VAL A 14 0.25 -7.02 -1.56
CA VAL A 14 1.13 -7.01 -2.74
C VAL A 14 1.11 -5.62 -3.35
N ILE A 15 2.17 -4.83 -3.09
CA ILE A 15 2.95 -4.05 -4.08
C ILE A 15 3.65 -2.89 -3.33
N MET A 16 4.94 -3.05 -3.04
CA MET A 16 6.03 -2.13 -3.44
C MET A 16 7.40 -2.63 -2.94
N SER A 17 8.23 -3.09 -3.88
CA SER A 17 9.68 -2.88 -3.83
C SER A 17 10.06 -2.06 -5.05
N SER A 18 10.25 -0.76 -4.87
CA SER A 18 10.94 0.04 -5.88
C SER A 18 11.96 0.95 -5.21
N VAL A 19 13.14 0.37 -4.94
CA VAL A 19 14.43 1.05 -5.14
C VAL A 19 15.40 0.03 -5.74
N PHE A 20 15.50 0.07 -7.07
CA PHE A 20 16.55 -0.43 -7.95
C PHE A 20 17.17 -1.81 -7.71
N GLY A 21 16.89 -2.74 -8.63
CA GLY A 21 17.88 -3.76 -8.99
C GLY A 21 19.05 -3.11 -9.71
N VAL A 22 20.23 -3.14 -9.10
CA VAL A 22 21.50 -2.86 -9.79
C VAL A 22 21.76 -4.05 -10.73
N SER A 23 21.54 -3.87 -12.03
CA SER A 23 22.07 -4.81 -13.02
C SER A 23 23.52 -4.45 -13.29
N THR A 24 24.46 -5.20 -12.70
CA THR A 24 25.86 -5.16 -13.10
C THR A 24 26.00 -5.89 -14.44
N ALA A 25 25.83 -5.18 -15.55
CA ALA A 25 26.29 -5.65 -16.85
C ALA A 25 27.72 -5.13 -17.07
N VAL A 26 28.68 -6.05 -16.97
CA VAL A 26 30.08 -5.86 -17.34
C VAL A 26 30.15 -5.42 -18.80
N GLY A 27 30.89 -4.35 -19.06
CA GLY A 27 31.04 -3.77 -20.39
C GLY A 27 31.76 -4.70 -21.36
N GLN A 28 31.21 -4.84 -22.56
CA GLN A 28 31.99 -5.00 -23.78
C GLN A 28 31.50 -3.98 -24.81
N SER A 29 32.48 -3.23 -25.31
CA SER A 29 32.37 -2.20 -26.33
C SER A 29 31.95 -2.79 -27.68
N SER A 30 30.94 -2.20 -28.31
CA SER A 30 30.90 -2.09 -29.78
C SER A 30 29.88 -1.05 -30.24
N THR A 31 30.27 -0.42 -31.35
CA THR A 31 29.78 0.76 -32.04
C THR A 31 28.27 0.75 -32.35
N PHE A 32 27.55 1.81 -31.98
CA PHE A 32 26.13 2.00 -32.31
C PHE A 32 25.97 2.69 -33.67
N THR A 33 25.54 1.94 -34.69
CA THR A 33 24.87 2.49 -35.88
C THR A 33 23.37 2.50 -35.63
N SER A 34 22.73 3.64 -35.89
CA SER A 34 21.30 3.86 -35.71
C SER A 34 20.49 3.09 -36.75
N SER A 35 19.62 2.19 -36.30
CA SER A 35 18.40 1.83 -37.03
C SER A 35 17.24 1.86 -36.03
N ILE A 36 16.36 2.85 -36.21
CA ILE A 36 15.11 2.96 -35.45
C ILE A 36 14.19 1.86 -35.99
N SER A 37 14.19 0.72 -35.31
CA SER A 37 13.13 -0.28 -35.45
C SER A 37 11.96 0.21 -34.59
N SER A 38 10.83 0.50 -35.23
CA SER A 38 9.55 0.72 -34.58
C SER A 38 9.05 -0.58 -33.95
N LYS A 39 9.70 -1.03 -32.88
CA LYS A 39 9.10 -1.97 -31.96
C LYS A 39 8.12 -1.16 -31.13
N SER A 40 6.84 -1.49 -31.22
CA SER A 40 5.86 -1.11 -30.21
C SER A 40 6.53 -1.28 -28.85
N VAL A 41 6.57 -0.21 -28.07
CA VAL A 41 7.09 -0.26 -26.70
C VAL A 41 6.14 -1.19 -25.95
N GLU A 42 6.53 -2.46 -25.86
CA GLU A 42 5.89 -3.42 -25.00
C GLU A 42 6.26 -2.98 -23.58
N TRP A 43 5.35 -2.26 -22.95
CA TRP A 43 5.51 -1.86 -21.55
C TRP A 43 5.83 -3.12 -20.75
N ALA A 44 6.80 -3.02 -19.84
CA ALA A 44 7.02 -4.08 -18.87
C ALA A 44 5.68 -4.42 -18.21
N THR A 45 5.32 -5.70 -18.19
CA THR A 45 4.17 -6.28 -17.48
C THR A 45 4.33 -6.01 -15.98
N THR A 46 4.03 -4.78 -15.59
CA THR A 46 3.89 -4.34 -14.21
C THR A 46 2.64 -5.03 -13.69
N GLY A 47 2.75 -6.13 -12.93
CA GLY A 47 1.61 -7.01 -12.61
C GLY A 47 0.29 -6.27 -12.35
N HIS A 48 -0.79 -6.72 -12.99
CA HIS A 48 -2.13 -6.15 -12.87
C HIS A 48 -3.08 -7.17 -12.24
N MET A 49 -4.06 -6.69 -11.48
CA MET A 49 -5.21 -7.50 -11.06
C MET A 49 -6.29 -7.44 -12.15
N THR A 50 -6.78 -8.60 -12.57
CA THR A 50 -7.98 -8.65 -13.43
C THR A 50 -9.23 -8.35 -12.60
N ILE A 51 -10.34 -7.98 -13.26
CA ILE A 51 -11.64 -7.79 -12.60
C ILE A 51 -12.07 -9.03 -11.77
N GLU A 52 -11.55 -10.21 -12.12
CA GLU A 52 -11.85 -11.50 -11.49
C GLU A 52 -10.92 -11.84 -10.30
N GLY A 53 -10.02 -10.93 -9.90
CA GLY A 53 -9.11 -11.11 -8.76
C GLY A 53 -7.88 -11.98 -9.06
N LYS A 54 -7.63 -12.30 -10.35
CA LYS A 54 -6.44 -13.05 -10.77
C LYS A 54 -5.22 -12.13 -10.83
N LEU A 55 -4.12 -12.58 -10.23
CA LEU A 55 -2.80 -11.95 -10.38
C LEU A 55 -2.17 -12.46 -11.68
N GLU A 56 -2.02 -11.62 -12.69
CA GLU A 56 -1.27 -12.00 -13.89
C GLU A 56 0.24 -11.84 -13.67
N ALA A 57 1.00 -12.82 -14.17
CA ALA A 57 2.40 -13.06 -13.78
C ALA A 57 3.29 -11.81 -13.93
N GLY A 58 3.78 -11.34 -12.78
CA GLY A 58 4.52 -10.09 -12.69
C GLY A 58 4.69 -9.64 -11.24
N ILE A 59 5.58 -10.35 -10.53
CA ILE A 59 6.43 -9.85 -9.43
C ILE A 59 5.88 -9.68 -7.99
N HIS A 60 6.70 -10.15 -7.02
CA HIS A 60 6.92 -9.68 -5.63
C HIS A 60 6.16 -10.31 -4.44
N PRO A 61 6.60 -11.47 -3.91
CA PRO A 61 6.13 -12.03 -2.62
C PRO A 61 6.60 -11.28 -1.34
N GLN A 62 7.00 -10.01 -1.41
CA GLN A 62 7.98 -9.44 -0.46
C GLN A 62 7.60 -8.14 0.27
N GLU A 63 6.33 -7.90 0.59
CA GLU A 63 5.98 -6.90 1.63
C GLU A 63 5.62 -7.58 2.97
N TYR A 64 4.94 -8.73 2.92
CA TYR A 64 4.54 -9.49 4.12
C TYR A 64 5.01 -10.95 4.14
N GLY A 65 5.80 -11.38 3.15
CA GLY A 65 6.34 -12.74 3.06
C GLY A 65 5.30 -13.81 2.69
N LEU A 66 4.22 -13.44 1.98
CA LEU A 66 3.19 -14.39 1.53
C LEU A 66 3.46 -14.88 0.10
N ASN A 67 3.10 -16.14 -0.15
CA ASN A 67 3.15 -16.79 -1.46
C ASN A 67 1.71 -17.24 -1.84
N VAL A 68 0.99 -16.43 -2.64
CA VAL A 68 -0.40 -16.72 -3.06
C VAL A 68 -0.62 -16.41 -4.54
N GLU A 69 -1.47 -17.21 -5.20
CA GLU A 69 -1.76 -17.12 -6.65
C GLU A 69 -3.14 -16.48 -6.96
N TYR A 70 -4.04 -16.36 -5.97
CA TYR A 70 -5.42 -15.88 -6.15
C TYR A 70 -5.88 -14.99 -4.98
N LEU A 71 -6.72 -13.99 -5.27
CA LEU A 71 -7.20 -13.00 -4.30
C LEU A 71 -8.74 -12.84 -4.36
N ASP A 72 -9.44 -13.12 -3.26
CA ASP A 72 -10.87 -12.84 -3.12
C ASP A 72 -11.16 -11.34 -2.95
N ILE A 73 -11.76 -10.75 -3.98
CA ILE A 73 -12.03 -9.31 -4.07
C ILE A 73 -12.95 -8.77 -2.94
N ASN A 74 -13.81 -9.60 -2.37
CA ASN A 74 -14.70 -9.17 -1.28
C ASN A 74 -13.96 -9.11 0.04
N ALA A 75 -13.11 -10.09 0.34
CA ALA A 75 -12.22 -10.06 1.51
C ALA A 75 -11.28 -8.84 1.45
N ASN A 76 -10.89 -8.46 0.24
CA ASN A 76 -10.01 -7.35 -0.05
C ASN A 76 -10.66 -5.98 0.17
N ASN A 77 -11.88 -5.79 -0.34
CA ASN A 77 -12.65 -4.58 -0.08
C ASN A 77 -12.94 -4.45 1.43
N SER A 78 -13.29 -5.58 2.07
CA SER A 78 -13.49 -5.64 3.51
C SER A 78 -12.25 -5.25 4.30
N TYR A 79 -11.05 -5.59 3.82
CA TYR A 79 -9.80 -5.15 4.44
C TYR A 79 -9.67 -3.62 4.42
N VAL A 80 -9.98 -2.96 3.30
CA VAL A 80 -9.93 -1.49 3.19
C VAL A 80 -10.94 -0.84 4.11
N TYR A 81 -12.14 -1.40 4.17
CA TYR A 81 -13.18 -0.94 5.07
C TYR A 81 -12.77 -1.12 6.54
N ALA A 82 -12.13 -2.23 6.91
CA ALA A 82 -11.56 -2.43 8.24
C ALA A 82 -10.47 -1.39 8.54
N LEU A 83 -9.58 -1.09 7.58
CA LEU A 83 -8.52 -0.09 7.73
C LEU A 83 -9.10 1.31 7.97
N LEU A 84 -10.00 1.75 7.09
CA LEU A 84 -10.65 3.06 7.22
C LEU A 84 -11.42 3.18 8.54
N THR A 85 -12.18 2.14 8.89
CA THR A 85 -12.96 2.11 10.14
C THR A 85 -12.04 2.17 11.37
N LEU A 86 -10.97 1.38 11.39
CA LEU A 86 -10.01 1.37 12.50
C LEU A 86 -9.29 2.71 12.64
N VAL A 87 -8.75 3.25 11.55
CA VAL A 87 -8.06 4.57 11.52
C VAL A 87 -9.00 5.68 12.00
N SER A 88 -10.26 5.64 11.55
CA SER A 88 -11.30 6.55 12.02
C SER A 88 -11.55 6.41 13.52
N HIS A 89 -11.74 5.19 14.00
CA HIS A 89 -12.04 4.89 15.40
C HIS A 89 -10.94 5.39 16.35
N VAL A 90 -9.68 5.06 16.06
CA VAL A 90 -8.53 5.47 16.90
C VAL A 90 -8.25 6.97 16.82
N GLN A 91 -8.85 7.67 15.85
CA GLN A 91 -8.80 9.13 15.70
C GLN A 91 -10.19 9.79 15.87
N ARG A 92 -11.08 9.17 16.67
CA ARG A 92 -12.38 9.75 17.09
C ARG A 92 -13.28 10.16 15.92
N GLY A 93 -13.39 9.30 14.92
CA GLY A 93 -14.23 9.52 13.74
C GLY A 93 -13.55 10.32 12.63
N SER A 94 -12.31 10.77 12.80
CA SER A 94 -11.63 11.61 11.80
C SER A 94 -10.57 10.84 11.01
N ILE A 95 -10.57 11.04 9.69
CA ILE A 95 -9.47 10.69 8.78
C ILE A 95 -9.14 11.98 8.03
N SER A 96 -7.85 12.32 7.96
CA SER A 96 -7.44 13.56 7.30
C SER A 96 -7.38 13.42 5.77
N GLN A 97 -7.35 14.55 5.07
CA GLN A 97 -7.18 14.54 3.61
C GLN A 97 -5.88 13.86 3.19
N GLY A 98 -4.78 14.12 3.90
CA GLY A 98 -3.50 13.46 3.66
C GLY A 98 -3.54 11.96 3.87
N GLN A 99 -4.26 11.47 4.88
CA GLN A 99 -4.45 10.04 5.14
C GLN A 99 -5.28 9.39 4.01
N MET A 100 -6.37 10.03 3.57
CA MET A 100 -7.13 9.55 2.41
C MET A 100 -6.31 9.58 1.12
N LYS A 101 -5.47 10.61 0.92
CA LYS A 101 -4.56 10.70 -0.21
C LYS A 101 -3.52 9.58 -0.21
N TRP A 102 -3.00 9.20 0.96
CA TRP A 102 -2.12 8.05 1.08
C TRP A 102 -2.81 6.76 0.61
N LEU A 103 -4.06 6.53 1.04
CA LEU A 103 -4.83 5.35 0.60
C LEU A 103 -5.07 5.39 -0.91
N TYR A 104 -5.45 6.54 -1.47
CA TYR A 104 -5.65 6.73 -2.90
C TYR A 104 -4.38 6.40 -3.71
N GLU A 105 -3.24 6.97 -3.34
CA GLU A 105 -1.98 6.72 -4.05
C GLU A 105 -1.53 5.26 -3.90
N ARG A 106 -1.74 4.64 -2.73
CA ARG A 106 -1.48 3.21 -2.53
C ARG A 106 -2.37 2.35 -3.43
N ALA A 107 -3.66 2.64 -3.53
CA ALA A 107 -4.58 1.90 -4.40
C ALA A 107 -4.22 2.04 -5.89
N ILE A 108 -3.80 3.24 -6.33
CA ILE A 108 -3.29 3.44 -7.70
C ILE A 108 -2.00 2.63 -7.92
N ALA A 109 -1.05 2.67 -6.99
CA ALA A 109 0.20 1.92 -7.09
C ALA A 109 -0.01 0.40 -7.10
N SER A 110 -1.06 -0.08 -6.43
CA SER A 110 -1.48 -1.48 -6.43
C SER A 110 -2.36 -1.87 -7.63
N ALA A 111 -2.52 -0.99 -8.62
CA ALA A 111 -3.33 -1.21 -9.82
C ALA A 111 -4.80 -1.60 -9.51
N VAL A 112 -5.37 -1.05 -8.44
CA VAL A 112 -6.79 -1.25 -8.10
C VAL A 112 -7.67 -0.61 -9.17
N PRO A 113 -8.73 -1.30 -9.67
CA PRO A 113 -9.66 -0.70 -10.63
C PRO A 113 -10.33 0.56 -10.07
N ARG A 114 -10.46 1.60 -10.91
CA ARG A 114 -10.91 2.95 -10.48
C ARG A 114 -12.26 2.95 -9.75
N ASN A 115 -13.21 2.11 -10.18
CA ASN A 115 -14.51 2.00 -9.54
C ASN A 115 -14.40 1.58 -8.06
N TYR A 116 -13.49 0.66 -7.72
CA TYR A 116 -13.26 0.28 -6.33
C TYR A 116 -12.55 1.39 -5.54
N ILE A 117 -11.63 2.12 -6.17
CA ILE A 117 -11.01 3.28 -5.52
C ILE A 117 -12.09 4.32 -5.17
N GLU A 118 -13.02 4.60 -6.07
CA GLU A 118 -14.15 5.51 -5.84
C GLU A 118 -15.03 5.03 -4.67
N GLU A 119 -15.35 3.74 -4.61
CA GLU A 119 -16.07 3.13 -3.50
C GLU A 119 -15.31 3.31 -2.16
N PHE A 120 -14.00 3.06 -2.14
CA PHE A 120 -13.18 3.25 -0.94
C PHE A 120 -13.15 4.72 -0.47
N MET A 121 -13.09 5.67 -1.42
CA MET A 121 -13.07 7.10 -1.10
C MET A 121 -14.43 7.62 -0.61
N ALA A 122 -15.53 6.96 -0.99
CA ALA A 122 -16.90 7.32 -0.60
C ALA A 122 -17.40 6.61 0.67
N PHE A 123 -16.66 5.63 1.18
CA PHE A 123 -17.06 4.79 2.30
C PHE A 123 -17.31 5.56 3.61
N ASP A 124 -18.48 5.36 4.24
CA ASP A 124 -18.84 5.96 5.54
C ASP A 124 -18.20 5.21 6.72
N HIS A 125 -16.89 5.36 6.84
CA HIS A 125 -16.05 4.73 7.85
C HIS A 125 -16.40 5.09 9.31
N ARG A 126 -17.27 6.09 9.55
CA ARG A 126 -17.65 6.51 10.92
C ARG A 126 -18.75 5.65 11.51
N LYS A 127 -19.59 5.07 10.66
CA LYS A 127 -20.75 4.24 11.05
C LYS A 127 -20.52 2.75 10.82
N ALA A 128 -19.40 2.42 10.20
CA ALA A 128 -19.00 1.07 9.86
C ALA A 128 -18.74 0.21 11.10
N ASP A 129 -19.08 -1.08 11.00
CA ASP A 129 -18.74 -2.09 12.01
C ASP A 129 -17.35 -2.68 11.70
N LEU A 130 -16.38 -2.39 12.57
CA LEU A 130 -15.03 -2.91 12.43
C LEU A 130 -14.99 -4.44 12.51
N GLU A 131 -15.80 -5.05 13.37
CA GLU A 131 -15.77 -6.50 13.60
C GLU A 131 -16.22 -7.26 12.35
N GLU A 132 -17.30 -6.80 11.71
CA GLU A 132 -17.80 -7.34 10.44
C GLU A 132 -16.72 -7.34 9.35
N TYR A 133 -16.06 -6.19 9.15
CA TYR A 133 -15.03 -6.05 8.13
C TYR A 133 -13.74 -6.79 8.48
N MET A 134 -13.41 -6.92 9.77
CA MET A 134 -12.31 -7.77 10.22
C MET A 134 -12.57 -9.24 9.89
N ILE A 135 -13.73 -9.78 10.23
CA ILE A 135 -14.06 -11.21 9.99
C ILE A 135 -14.03 -11.51 8.49
N SER A 136 -14.67 -10.68 7.67
CA SER A 136 -14.76 -10.87 6.22
C SER A 136 -13.44 -10.68 5.48
N SER A 137 -12.45 -9.99 6.08
CA SER A 137 -11.11 -9.80 5.51
C SER A 137 -10.07 -10.83 5.95
N GLY A 138 -10.44 -11.82 6.77
CA GLY A 138 -9.55 -12.89 7.25
C GLY A 138 -9.40 -12.97 8.77
N GLY A 139 -9.98 -12.02 9.52
CA GLY A 139 -10.00 -12.01 10.97
C GLY A 139 -8.61 -11.83 11.59
N ASP A 140 -8.29 -12.62 12.61
CA ASP A 140 -7.05 -12.47 13.36
C ASP A 140 -5.78 -12.66 12.52
N SER A 141 -5.86 -13.35 11.38
CA SER A 141 -4.71 -13.58 10.49
C SER A 141 -4.14 -12.28 9.90
N ILE A 142 -4.98 -11.25 9.75
CA ILE A 142 -4.59 -9.95 9.16
C ILE A 142 -4.26 -8.89 10.20
N ALA A 143 -4.53 -9.12 11.48
CA ALA A 143 -4.45 -8.11 12.53
C ALA A 143 -3.09 -7.38 12.57
N ARG A 144 -1.99 -8.09 12.32
CA ARG A 144 -0.64 -7.50 12.29
C ARG A 144 -0.41 -6.62 11.06
N VAL A 145 -0.92 -7.04 9.90
CA VAL A 145 -0.87 -6.30 8.64
C VAL A 145 -1.73 -5.05 8.76
N LEU A 146 -2.95 -5.18 9.29
CA LEU A 146 -3.85 -4.05 9.48
C LEU A 146 -3.29 -3.02 10.46
N LEU A 147 -2.62 -3.46 11.53
CA LEU A 147 -1.91 -2.55 12.45
C LEU A 147 -0.76 -1.81 11.75
N TYR A 148 -0.02 -2.49 10.88
CA TYR A 148 1.06 -1.89 10.10
C TYR A 148 0.50 -0.83 9.13
N ASP A 149 -0.52 -1.15 8.35
CA ASP A 149 -1.13 -0.21 7.40
C ASP A 149 -1.84 0.95 8.10
N THR A 150 -2.46 0.71 9.27
CA THR A 150 -2.99 1.79 10.13
C THR A 150 -1.88 2.76 10.53
N ALA A 151 -0.72 2.24 10.94
CA ALA A 151 0.40 3.08 11.32
C ALA A 151 1.00 3.83 10.12
N GLN A 152 1.09 3.19 8.95
CA GLN A 152 1.54 3.85 7.72
C GLN A 152 0.57 4.95 7.28
N MET A 153 -0.73 4.65 7.14
CA MET A 153 -1.73 5.61 6.70
C MET A 153 -1.68 6.89 7.54
N ILE A 154 -1.59 6.76 8.86
CA ILE A 154 -1.50 7.90 9.77
C ILE A 154 -0.17 8.65 9.63
N ALA A 155 0.96 7.95 9.69
CA ALA A 155 2.28 8.59 9.69
C ALA A 155 2.63 9.24 8.35
N TYR A 156 2.29 8.60 7.23
CA TYR A 156 2.50 9.14 5.89
C TYR A 156 1.43 10.17 5.54
N GLY A 157 0.18 9.94 5.93
CA GLY A 157 -0.93 10.87 5.71
C GLY A 157 -0.68 12.25 6.30
N ASP A 158 -0.22 12.30 7.55
CA ASP A 158 0.13 13.54 8.23
C ASP A 158 1.26 14.32 7.50
N ARG A 159 2.07 13.66 6.66
CA ARG A 159 3.07 14.34 5.80
C ARG A 159 2.42 15.11 4.65
N TYR A 160 1.41 14.52 3.99
CA TYR A 160 0.66 15.22 2.93
C TYR A 160 -0.03 16.46 3.48
N ASP A 161 -0.54 16.39 4.71
CA ASP A 161 -1.17 17.53 5.40
C ASP A 161 -0.16 18.57 5.91
N ARG A 162 1.15 18.34 5.71
CA ARG A 162 2.24 19.15 6.29
C ARG A 162 2.17 19.24 7.83
N ARG A 163 1.48 18.30 8.47
CA ARG A 163 1.34 18.18 9.93
C ARG A 163 2.42 17.23 10.44
N ARG A 164 3.67 17.69 10.48
CA ARG A 164 4.76 16.90 11.06
C ARG A 164 4.56 16.78 12.57
N ARG A 165 3.92 15.69 13.00
CA ARG A 165 3.84 15.35 14.42
C ARG A 165 5.06 14.56 14.84
N SER A 166 5.46 14.72 16.10
CA SER A 166 6.51 13.88 16.68
C SER A 166 6.05 12.42 16.70
N SER A 167 6.97 11.47 16.53
CA SER A 167 6.62 10.05 16.53
C SER A 167 5.97 9.58 17.85
N ASN A 168 6.18 10.32 18.94
CA ASN A 168 5.57 10.08 20.24
C ASN A 168 4.10 10.48 20.30
N SER A 169 3.66 11.42 19.44
CA SER A 169 2.25 11.83 19.37
C SER A 169 1.33 10.67 18.95
N TYR A 170 1.83 9.73 18.16
CA TYR A 170 1.07 8.57 17.71
C TYR A 170 1.04 7.42 18.73
N ARG A 171 1.77 7.52 19.85
CA ARG A 171 1.94 6.40 20.78
C ARG A 171 0.59 5.86 21.27
N LYS A 172 -0.32 6.75 21.67
CA LYS A 172 -1.65 6.37 22.15
C LYS A 172 -2.49 5.75 21.03
N VAL A 173 -2.43 6.35 19.83
CA VAL A 173 -3.18 5.88 18.66
C VAL A 173 -2.77 4.46 18.28
N TYR A 174 -1.47 4.18 18.24
CA TYR A 174 -0.96 2.84 17.91
C TYR A 174 -1.21 1.81 19.02
N SER A 175 -1.13 2.22 20.29
CA SER A 175 -1.49 1.32 21.39
C SER A 175 -2.97 0.98 21.40
N ASP A 176 -3.84 1.95 21.07
CA ASP A 176 -5.28 1.72 20.97
C ASP A 176 -5.60 0.79 19.80
N ALA A 177 -5.01 1.02 18.61
CA ALA A 177 -5.17 0.14 17.45
C ALA A 177 -4.72 -1.30 17.76
N ALA A 178 -3.54 -1.47 18.36
CA ALA A 178 -3.02 -2.78 18.71
C ALA A 178 -3.91 -3.52 19.73
N ARG A 179 -4.45 -2.80 20.72
CA ARG A 179 -5.38 -3.35 21.70
C ARG A 179 -6.68 -3.81 21.06
N ILE A 180 -7.25 -3.01 20.16
CA ILE A 180 -8.48 -3.36 19.42
C ILE A 180 -8.25 -4.62 18.59
N LEU A 181 -7.09 -4.74 17.94
CA LEU A 181 -6.74 -5.87 17.09
C LEU A 181 -6.18 -7.09 17.83
N GLY A 182 -6.14 -7.08 19.17
CA GLY A 182 -5.56 -8.18 19.95
C GLY A 182 -4.06 -8.42 19.71
N VAL A 183 -3.34 -7.46 19.14
CA VAL A 183 -1.90 -7.59 18.84
C VAL A 183 -1.08 -7.31 20.10
N SER A 184 -0.18 -8.24 20.45
CA SER A 184 0.61 -8.13 21.67
C SER A 184 1.51 -6.87 21.68
N PRO A 185 1.78 -6.27 22.86
CA PRO A 185 2.60 -5.06 22.97
C PRO A 185 4.03 -5.21 22.43
N GLY A 186 4.59 -6.42 22.46
CA GLY A 186 5.90 -6.71 21.86
C GLY A 186 5.86 -6.57 20.34
N VAL A 187 4.90 -7.25 19.70
CA VAL A 187 4.73 -7.25 18.24
C VAL A 187 4.33 -5.87 17.74
N SER A 188 3.39 -5.19 18.42
CA SER A 188 2.99 -3.82 18.09
C SER A 188 4.16 -2.85 18.08
N ARG A 189 5.06 -2.92 19.08
CA ARG A 189 6.27 -2.08 19.11
C ARG A 189 7.21 -2.35 17.95
N SER A 190 7.37 -3.61 17.54
CA SER A 190 8.18 -3.97 16.38
C SER A 190 7.59 -3.39 15.09
N ILE A 191 6.28 -3.56 14.87
CA ILE A 191 5.56 -3.01 13.70
C ILE A 191 5.72 -1.49 13.63
N VAL A 192 5.45 -0.79 14.74
CA VAL A 192 5.60 0.67 14.80
C VAL A 192 7.05 1.10 14.56
N THR A 193 8.03 0.30 14.97
CA THR A 193 9.46 0.60 14.74
C THR A 193 9.80 0.48 13.25
N ILE A 194 9.28 -0.52 12.55
CA ILE A 194 9.43 -0.68 11.10
C ILE A 194 8.87 0.55 10.38
N VAL A 195 7.62 0.93 10.66
CA VAL A 195 6.99 2.11 10.03
C VAL A 195 7.80 3.38 10.29
N LYS A 196 8.35 3.57 11.50
CA LYS A 196 9.23 4.71 11.79
C LYS A 196 10.50 4.71 10.95
N GLN A 197 11.11 3.55 10.72
CA GLN A 197 12.29 3.41 9.87
C GLN A 197 11.96 3.70 8.41
N GLU A 198 10.83 3.24 7.91
CA GLU A 198 10.37 3.49 6.54
C GLU A 198 10.07 4.96 6.29
N VAL A 199 9.40 5.64 7.22
CA VAL A 199 9.14 7.08 7.14
C VAL A 199 10.46 7.86 7.11
N LYS A 200 11.42 7.48 7.96
CA LYS A 200 12.76 8.09 7.99
C LYS A 200 13.51 7.83 6.68
N LEU A 201 13.41 6.62 6.13
CA LEU A 201 14.02 6.27 4.86
C LEU A 201 13.41 7.10 3.72
N LEU A 202 12.09 7.30 3.70
CA LEU A 202 11.44 8.18 2.73
C LEU A 202 11.95 9.62 2.86
N ASP A 203 12.07 10.17 4.07
CA ASP A 203 12.64 11.52 4.27
C ASP A 203 14.06 11.64 3.69
N THR A 204 14.89 10.61 3.87
CA THR A 204 16.23 10.57 3.28
C THR A 204 16.16 10.53 1.77
N LYS A 205 15.32 9.66 1.19
CA LYS A 205 15.14 9.55 -0.27
C LYS A 205 14.67 10.87 -0.87
N THR A 206 13.64 11.50 -0.30
CA THR A 206 13.13 12.79 -0.79
C THR A 206 14.23 13.85 -0.82
N ARG A 207 15.08 13.90 0.20
CA ARG A 207 16.19 14.86 0.26
C ARG A 207 17.27 14.55 -0.78
N VAL A 208 17.66 13.28 -0.90
CA VAL A 208 18.76 12.86 -1.79
C VAL A 208 18.36 12.98 -3.26
N PHE A 209 17.16 12.53 -3.63
CA PHE A 209 16.73 12.53 -5.03
C PHE A 209 16.14 13.86 -5.49
N TRP A 210 15.48 14.61 -4.60
CA TRP A 210 14.67 15.76 -4.99
C TRP A 210 15.01 17.06 -4.23
N GLY A 211 16.04 17.05 -3.38
CA GLY A 211 16.41 18.20 -2.56
C GLY A 211 16.98 19.37 -3.37
N GLU A 212 17.86 19.07 -4.34
CA GLU A 212 18.48 20.07 -5.21
C GLU A 212 17.71 20.26 -6.52
N THR A 213 17.13 19.17 -7.05
CA THR A 213 16.38 19.15 -8.31
C THR A 213 14.98 18.57 -8.09
N PRO A 214 14.02 19.36 -7.57
CA PRO A 214 12.66 18.89 -7.38
C PRO A 214 12.05 18.38 -8.70
N TYR A 215 11.36 17.24 -8.64
CA TYR A 215 10.63 16.71 -9.79
C TYR A 215 9.58 17.72 -10.27
N THR A 216 9.63 18.05 -11.56
CA THR A 216 8.60 18.84 -12.24
C THR A 216 8.00 17.93 -13.31
N PRO A 217 6.71 17.56 -13.21
CA PRO A 217 6.08 16.76 -14.25
C PRO A 217 6.11 17.53 -15.59
N PRO A 218 6.23 16.83 -16.72
CA PRO A 218 6.11 17.48 -18.02
C PRO A 218 4.73 18.15 -18.13
N PRO A 219 4.60 19.26 -18.88
CA PRO A 219 3.32 19.91 -19.10
C PRO A 219 2.32 18.92 -19.69
N GLU A 220 1.08 18.96 -19.20
CA GLU A 220 0.00 18.11 -19.70
C GLU A 220 -0.33 18.49 -21.15
N ASN A 221 0.24 17.78 -22.12
CA ASN A 221 -0.19 17.85 -23.51
C ASN A 221 -1.48 17.05 -23.65
N HIS A 222 -2.62 17.67 -23.33
CA HIS A 222 -3.94 17.16 -23.75
C HIS A 222 -4.11 17.39 -25.24
N THR A 223 -3.39 16.65 -26.07
CA THR A 223 -3.80 16.43 -27.46
C THR A 223 -4.74 15.23 -27.45
N GLN A 224 -5.99 15.48 -27.09
CA GLN A 224 -7.08 14.58 -27.46
C GLN A 224 -7.25 14.66 -28.98
N ASN A 225 -6.93 13.56 -29.67
CA ASN A 225 -7.46 13.25 -30.99
C ASN A 225 -8.46 12.11 -30.83
#